data_AF-A0A4C2A9G2-F1
#
_entry.id   AF-A0A4C2A9G2-F1
#
_cell.length_a   1.000
_cell.length_b   1.000
_cell.length_c   1.000
_cell.angle_alpha   90.00
_cell.angle_beta   90.00
_cell.angle_gamma   90.00
#
_symmetry.space_group_name_H-M   'P 1'
#
loop_
_entity.id
_entity.type
_entity.pdbx_description
1 polymer ?
#
loop_
_entity_poly.entity_id
_entity_poly.type
_entity_poly.pdbx_seq_one_letter_code
_entity_poly.pdbx_strand_id
1 'polypeptide(L)'
;MDLSGENFRIMILYDFKSNLTVQKSFVRLRTAFEDEAPCKTAICNCFAEYKSGRINLSNEFRDGRPSTAVNIDGVRRMIETDRHVTYHEIQTSLGIGMN
;
A
#
# COMPACT_ATOMS: atom_id res chain seq x y z
N MET A 1 15.26 18.26 -1.96
CA MET A 1 14.91 18.20 -3.40
C MET A 1 13.68 17.29 -3.44
N ASP A 2 12.52 17.72 -3.93
CA ASP A 2 11.30 16.91 -3.77
C ASP A 2 11.33 15.67 -4.67
N LEU A 3 11.84 14.57 -4.11
CA LEU A 3 11.85 13.25 -4.75
C LEU A 3 10.58 12.49 -4.37
N SER A 4 9.77 12.15 -5.37
CA SER A 4 8.61 11.29 -5.16
C SER A 4 9.01 9.81 -5.07
N GLY A 5 8.10 8.96 -4.58
CA GLY A 5 8.30 7.51 -4.59
C GLY A 5 8.53 6.93 -6.00
N GLU A 6 7.98 7.57 -7.02
CA GLU A 6 8.18 7.17 -8.43
C GLU A 6 9.62 7.41 -8.88
N ASN A 7 10.24 8.52 -8.44
CA ASN A 7 11.65 8.82 -8.73
C ASN A 7 12.56 7.72 -8.19
N PHE A 8 12.31 7.29 -6.95
CA PHE A 8 13.07 6.20 -6.36
C PHE A 8 12.85 4.86 -7.07
N ARG A 9 11.62 4.56 -7.52
CA ARG A 9 11.35 3.38 -8.35
C ARG A 9 12.12 3.38 -9.66
N ILE A 10 12.22 4.53 -10.34
CA ILE A 10 13.02 4.68 -11.56
C ILE A 10 14.50 4.43 -11.27
N MET A 11 15.04 4.99 -10.18
CA MET A 11 16.44 4.76 -9.79
C MET A 11 16.71 3.29 -9.46
N ILE A 12 15.79 2.61 -8.76
CA ILE A 12 15.89 1.18 -8.45
C ILE A 12 15.80 0.34 -9.73
N LEU A 13 14.95 0.72 -10.68
CA LEU A 13 14.85 0.06 -12.00
C LEU A 13 16.16 0.19 -12.78
N TYR A 14 16.80 1.37 -12.76
CA TYR A 14 18.10 1.58 -13.37
C TYR A 14 19.17 0.67 -12.75
N ASP A 15 19.23 0.58 -11.42
CA ASP A 15 20.17 -0.31 -10.71
C ASP A 15 19.90 -1.79 -11.05
N PHE A 16 18.62 -2.19 -11.11
CA PHE A 16 18.22 -3.53 -11.51
C PHE A 16 18.68 -3.87 -12.94
N LYS A 17 18.43 -2.98 -13.91
CA LYS A 17 18.89 -3.14 -15.30
C LYS A 17 20.41 -3.14 -15.44
N SER A 18 21.09 -2.45 -14.52
CA SER A 18 22.56 -2.44 -14.40
C SER A 18 23.12 -3.68 -13.68
N ASN A 19 22.29 -4.67 -13.37
CA ASN A 19 22.66 -5.92 -12.68
C ASN A 19 23.28 -5.69 -11.29
N LEU A 20 22.92 -4.60 -10.60
CA LEU A 20 23.32 -4.40 -9.22
C LEU A 20 22.56 -5.36 -8.30
N THR A 21 23.19 -5.71 -7.18
CA THR A 21 22.50 -6.43 -6.10
C THR A 21 21.70 -5.44 -5.27
N VAL A 22 20.69 -5.93 -4.55
CA VAL A 22 19.91 -5.13 -3.59
C VAL A 22 20.81 -4.42 -2.58
N GLN A 23 21.88 -5.06 -2.08
CA GLN A 23 22.80 -4.41 -1.14
C GLN A 23 23.53 -3.23 -1.78
N LYS A 24 24.03 -3.41 -3.01
CA LYS A 24 24.74 -2.34 -3.72
C LYS A 24 23.81 -1.17 -4.03
N SER A 25 22.58 -1.45 -4.46
CA SER A 25 21.56 -0.43 -4.69
C SER A 25 21.22 0.31 -3.39
N PHE A 26 21.01 -0.40 -2.27
CA PHE A 26 20.74 0.21 -0.97
C PHE A 26 21.88 1.12 -0.50
N VAL A 27 23.13 0.65 -0.55
CA VAL A 27 24.29 1.46 -0.17
C VAL A 27 24.39 2.71 -1.06
N ARG A 28 24.20 2.55 -2.38
CA ARG A 28 24.27 3.67 -3.34
C ARG A 28 23.19 4.71 -3.06
N LEU A 29 21.93 4.30 -2.92
CA LEU A 29 20.81 5.22 -2.65
C LEU A 29 20.97 5.89 -1.29
N ARG A 30 21.36 5.16 -0.25
CA ARG A 30 21.56 5.73 1.08
C ARG A 30 22.76 6.68 1.15
N THR A 31 23.79 6.45 0.35
CA THR A 31 24.93 7.38 0.25
C THR A 31 24.54 8.68 -0.44
N ALA A 32 23.62 8.63 -1.41
CA ALA A 32 23.20 9.80 -2.18
C ALA A 32 22.07 10.62 -1.52
N PHE A 33 21.14 9.94 -0.83
CA PHE A 33 19.90 10.54 -0.33
C PHE A 33 19.72 10.41 1.19
N GLU A 34 20.69 9.81 1.89
CA GLU A 34 20.69 9.68 3.35
C GLU A 34 19.36 9.14 3.91
N ASP A 35 18.65 9.96 4.67
CA ASP A 35 17.37 9.61 5.31
C ASP A 35 16.17 9.69 4.36
N GLU A 36 16.30 10.40 3.23
CA GLU A 36 15.28 10.41 2.17
C GLU A 36 15.32 9.11 1.33
N ALA A 37 16.39 8.32 1.46
CA ALA A 37 16.55 7.09 0.70
C ALA A 37 15.48 6.03 1.05
N PRO A 38 15.01 5.25 0.07
CA PRO A 38 14.11 4.13 0.34
C PRO A 38 14.72 3.13 1.32
N CYS A 39 13.89 2.59 2.20
CA CYS A 39 14.32 1.52 3.08
C CYS A 39 14.71 0.28 2.26
N LYS A 40 15.58 -0.55 2.81
CA LYS A 40 16.05 -1.79 2.17
C LYS A 40 14.90 -2.70 1.72
N THR A 41 13.82 -2.76 2.50
CA THR A 41 12.61 -3.54 2.18
C THR A 41 11.91 -3.03 0.92
N ALA A 42 11.80 -1.71 0.74
CA ALA A 42 11.19 -1.12 -0.46
C ALA A 42 12.00 -1.48 -1.72
N ILE A 43 13.34 -1.46 -1.61
CA ILE A 43 14.24 -1.87 -2.70
C ILE A 43 14.09 -3.37 -3.00
N CYS A 44 14.05 -4.24 -1.98
CA CYS A 44 13.79 -5.67 -2.16
C CYS A 44 12.48 -5.93 -2.93
N ASN A 45 11.40 -5.25 -2.53
CA ASN A 45 10.09 -5.43 -3.14
C ASN A 45 10.10 -4.99 -4.61
N CYS A 46 10.67 -3.83 -4.93
CA CYS A 46 10.81 -3.36 -6.32
C CYS A 46 11.64 -4.35 -7.16
N PHE A 47 12.75 -4.87 -6.63
CA PHE A 47 13.54 -5.89 -7.32
C PHE A 47 12.74 -7.18 -7.58
N ALA A 48 11.89 -7.61 -6.65
CA ALA A 48 11.01 -8.76 -6.84
C ALA A 48 9.94 -8.50 -7.92
N GLU A 49 9.33 -7.31 -7.91
CA GLU A 49 8.41 -6.86 -8.96
C GLU A 49 9.09 -6.89 -10.34
N TYR A 50 10.28 -6.30 -10.47
CA TYR A 50 11.00 -6.25 -11.74
C TYR A 50 11.47 -7.63 -12.22
N LYS A 51 11.84 -8.54 -11.31
CA LYS A 51 12.11 -9.95 -11.66
C LYS A 51 10.87 -10.67 -12.18
N SER A 52 9.69 -10.33 -11.67
CA SER A 52 8.41 -10.87 -12.15
C SER A 52 7.91 -10.23 -13.45
N GLY A 53 8.68 -9.30 -14.04
CA GLY A 53 8.33 -8.58 -15.27
C GLY A 53 7.39 -7.38 -15.06
N ARG A 54 7.04 -7.06 -13.81
CA ARG A 54 6.16 -5.93 -13.47
C ARG A 54 6.98 -4.65 -13.32
N ILE A 55 7.05 -3.84 -14.37
CA ILE A 55 7.71 -2.53 -14.33
C ILE A 55 6.66 -1.46 -14.05
N ASN A 56 6.01 -1.54 -12.88
CA ASN A 56 5.13 -0.46 -12.46
C ASN A 56 5.95 0.62 -11.73
N LEU A 57 5.95 1.83 -12.27
CA LEU A 57 6.62 2.99 -11.68
C LEU A 57 5.68 3.75 -10.74
N SER A 58 4.36 3.63 -10.93
CA SER A 58 3.39 4.27 -10.05
C SER A 58 3.30 3.51 -8.74
N ASN A 59 3.18 4.26 -7.64
CA ASN A 59 2.64 3.68 -6.41
C ASN A 59 1.26 3.14 -6.76
N GLU A 60 1.07 1.82 -6.63
CA GLU A 60 -0.27 1.24 -6.73
C GLU A 60 -1.15 2.05 -5.79
N PHE A 61 -2.24 2.58 -6.35
CA PHE A 61 -3.23 3.27 -5.56
C PHE A 61 -3.67 2.28 -4.49
N ARG A 62 -3.29 2.55 -3.25
CA ARG A 62 -3.80 1.78 -2.13
C ARG A 62 -5.22 2.28 -1.97
N ASP A 63 -6.14 1.58 -2.60
CA ASP A 63 -7.54 1.80 -2.33
C ASP A 63 -7.68 1.59 -0.83
N GLY A 64 -8.03 2.69 -0.15
CA GLY A 64 -8.09 2.71 1.29
C GLY A 64 -9.22 1.81 1.75
N ARG A 65 -9.73 2.12 2.94
CA ARG A 65 -11.05 1.60 3.30
C ARG A 65 -12.07 2.14 2.27
N PRO A 66 -12.84 1.28 1.56
CA PRO A 66 -13.90 1.75 0.67
C PRO A 66 -14.84 2.69 1.42
N SER A 67 -15.37 3.72 0.75
CA SER A 67 -16.35 4.64 1.33
C SER A 67 -17.61 3.92 1.84
N THR A 68 -17.91 2.74 1.28
CA THR A 68 -19.00 1.85 1.66
C THR A 68 -18.67 0.94 2.84
N ALA A 69 -17.43 0.90 3.32
CA ALA A 69 -17.05 0.01 4.41
C ALA A 69 -17.46 0.63 5.76
N VAL A 70 -18.43 0.01 6.41
CA VAL A 70 -19.02 0.46 7.68
C VAL A 70 -18.17 0.12 8.89
N ASN A 71 -17.99 1.07 9.82
CA ASN A 71 -17.28 0.82 11.08
C ASN A 71 -17.95 -0.28 11.91
N ILE A 72 -17.16 -1.27 12.37
CA ILE A 72 -17.59 -2.38 13.23
C ILE A 72 -18.26 -1.86 14.51
N ASP A 73 -17.84 -0.69 15.01
CA ASP A 73 -18.44 -0.05 16.18
C ASP A 73 -19.95 0.25 15.98
N GLY A 74 -20.37 0.56 14.75
CA GLY A 74 -21.78 0.80 14.42
C GLY A 74 -22.62 -0.47 14.58
N VAL A 75 -22.13 -1.58 14.02
CA VAL A 75 -22.76 -2.91 14.17
C VAL A 75 -22.82 -3.30 15.64
N ARG A 76 -21.72 -3.09 16.37
CA ARG A 76 -21.61 -3.43 17.79
C ARG A 76 -22.61 -2.65 18.65
N ARG A 77 -22.77 -1.34 18.44
CA ARG A 77 -23.78 -0.53 19.16
C ARG A 77 -25.20 -1.02 18.91
N MET A 78 -25.51 -1.47 17.69
CA MET A 78 -26.84 -2.00 17.38
C MET A 78 -27.13 -3.29 18.16
N ILE A 79 -26.16 -4.22 18.20
CA ILE A 79 -26.30 -5.48 18.97
C ILE A 79 -26.36 -5.23 20.48
N GLU A 80 -25.60 -4.24 20.98
CA GLU A 80 -25.65 -3.84 22.39
C GLU A 80 -26.98 -3.19 22.78
N THR A 81 -27.61 -2.47 21.85
CA THR A 81 -28.93 -1.83 22.06
C THR A 81 -30.06 -2.84 21.94
N ASP A 82 -29.99 -3.72 20.95
CA ASP A 82 -30.96 -4.79 20.71
C ASP A 82 -30.23 -6.08 20.31
N ARG A 83 -30.28 -7.07 21.20
CA ARG A 83 -29.68 -8.39 20.94
C ARG A 83 -30.45 -9.22 19.92
N HIS A 84 -31.67 -8.83 19.57
CA HIS A 84 -32.49 -9.52 18.58
C HIS A 84 -32.42 -8.87 17.18
N VAL A 85 -31.59 -7.83 17.02
CA VAL A 85 -31.41 -7.17 15.74
C VAL A 85 -30.97 -8.16 14.67
N THR A 86 -31.68 -8.16 13.55
CA THR A 86 -31.42 -9.07 12.44
C THR A 86 -30.34 -8.52 11.52
N TYR A 87 -29.73 -9.42 10.75
CA TYR A 87 -28.76 -9.04 9.73
C TYR A 87 -29.33 -8.03 8.72
N HIS A 88 -30.59 -8.20 8.29
CA HIS A 88 -31.23 -7.30 7.34
C HIS A 88 -31.41 -5.89 7.93
N GLU A 89 -31.79 -5.77 9.20
CA GLU A 89 -31.92 -4.47 9.86
C GLU A 89 -30.58 -3.76 10.03
N ILE A 90 -29.52 -4.50 10.37
CA ILE A 90 -28.15 -3.96 10.39
C ILE A 90 -27.75 -3.48 9.00
N GLN A 91 -28.00 -4.31 7.98
CA GLN A 91 -27.65 -4.01 6.60
C GLN A 91 -28.36 -2.74 6.09
N THR A 92 -29.67 -2.64 6.30
CA THR A 92 -30.47 -1.47 5.91
C THR A 92 -30.05 -0.23 6.69
N SER A 93 -29.84 -0.34 8.01
CA SER A 93 -29.51 0.81 8.85
C SER A 93 -28.11 1.38 8.57
N LEU A 94 -27.17 0.51 8.18
CA LEU A 94 -25.77 0.90 7.96
C LEU A 94 -25.40 1.06 6.49
N GLY A 95 -26.31 0.82 5.55
CA GLY A 95 -26.01 0.96 4.13
C GLY A 95 -25.05 -0.09 3.57
N ILE A 96 -25.00 -1.27 4.18
CA ILE A 96 -24.06 -2.33 3.77
C ILE A 96 -24.62 -3.04 2.54
N GLY A 97 -23.84 -3.14 1.46
CA GLY A 97 -24.24 -3.91 0.28
C GLY A 97 -25.46 -3.36 -0.46
N MET A 98 -25.84 -2.10 -0.23
CA MET A 98 -26.76 -1.36 -1.10
C MET A 98 -25.93 -0.84 -2.28
N ASN A 99 -25.97 -1.57 -3.39
CA ASN A 99 -25.37 -1.19 -4.68
C ASN A 99 -26.45 -0.65 -5.61
#